data_AF-A0A8H4CXJ9-F1
#
_entry.id   AF-A0A8H4CXJ9-F1
#
_cell.length_a   1.000
_cell.length_b   1.000
_cell.length_c   1.000
_cell.angle_alpha   90.00
_cell.angle_beta   90.00
_cell.angle_gamma   90.00
#
_symmetry.space_group_name_H-M   'P 1'
#
loop_
_entity.id
_entity.type
_entity.pdbx_description
1 polymer ?
#
loop_
_entity_poly.entity_id
_entity_poly.type
_entity_poly.pdbx_seq_one_letter_code
_entity_poly.pdbx_strand_id
1 'polypeptide(L)'
;MSTTFTTTTTITKTPGFAYVNTTPLLFCVPGQPGNPRISCKGINTIVPWPRGSQLRYSIISRKESKTPEFVIKIVKEAIDEWFTGLGKTLEMREARAGELADIRISFRNDMPSWSCIGAVAAGISSEVEPTMNFNFGGWKSSKAVYSHASIKRLALHLCGHALGLPHAKLNQCPLPWKKDEVDRECKSPNAELLTGAEGCDQLRDPESIMHYDLPARLTNGNTDMRQGGCSIDQEARSLVQSLYPKASEAFFLHCDTSNASLFPDFKPGAKMASARHFFDTSCTANIVTGIRKVDMGVDANFRLKSEVSDINEGVGYNIDIGTWHETHLNAAICNVLSFKSADERVRTGNVRWDGLTGENERCQRQTFAKPFSQTPSVVVFISSFDTDDKEFLRIDVASSDVDRNGFTVHLKTWNDSRIYNITASWVAHEPDEWSIRSGPLDIAFDQRRTKSVKLTRDYVFPMKEKPACLFYAFSHIDVKPDKNLQVDLYATCDEKRVSAEFNTWDDENGFFQSS
;
A
#
# COMPACT_ATOMS: atom_id res chain seq x y z
N MET A 1 43.01 -31.27 55.69
CA MET A 1 43.68 -30.24 54.87
C MET A 1 42.83 -29.96 53.64
N SER A 2 42.90 -28.72 53.14
CA SER A 2 42.28 -28.18 51.92
C SER A 2 40.98 -27.37 52.10
N THR A 3 41.18 -26.21 52.72
CA THR A 3 40.76 -24.85 52.30
C THR A 3 39.67 -24.67 51.24
N THR A 4 38.57 -24.05 51.69
CA THR A 4 37.69 -23.12 50.99
C THR A 4 38.44 -22.01 50.25
N PHE A 5 38.07 -21.75 48.99
CA PHE A 5 38.29 -20.47 48.34
C PHE A 5 37.00 -20.02 47.65
N THR A 6 36.34 -19.06 48.28
CA THR A 6 35.31 -18.18 47.72
C THR A 6 36.03 -17.16 46.83
N THR A 7 35.90 -17.27 45.51
CA THR A 7 36.42 -16.25 44.60
C THR A 7 35.37 -15.17 44.42
N THR A 8 35.47 -14.14 45.26
CA THR A 8 34.85 -12.84 45.05
C THR A 8 35.43 -12.25 43.76
N THR A 9 34.68 -12.27 42.67
CA THR A 9 35.08 -11.57 41.45
C THR A 9 34.88 -10.08 41.69
N THR A 10 35.97 -9.41 42.01
CA THR A 10 36.13 -7.97 42.07
C THR A 10 35.58 -7.35 40.78
N ILE A 11 34.47 -6.63 40.89
CA ILE A 11 34.00 -5.73 39.83
C ILE A 11 35.05 -4.62 39.72
N THR A 12 35.94 -4.74 38.75
CA THR A 12 36.87 -3.68 38.36
C THR A 12 36.07 -2.50 37.84
N LYS A 13 35.96 -1.46 38.66
CA LYS A 13 35.57 -0.11 38.22
C LYS A 13 36.59 0.42 37.23
N THR A 14 36.15 0.79 36.02
CA THR A 14 36.40 2.01 35.19
C THR A 14 36.40 1.70 33.67
N PRO A 15 36.09 2.67 32.76
CA PRO A 15 35.97 4.12 32.92
C PRO A 15 34.50 4.59 32.97
N GLY A 16 34.11 5.59 33.74
CA GLY A 16 34.71 6.92 33.72
C GLY A 16 34.17 7.76 32.55
N PHE A 17 32.87 7.69 32.23
CA PHE A 17 32.22 8.60 31.27
C PHE A 17 32.11 10.00 31.87
N ALA A 18 33.23 10.71 31.93
CA ALA A 18 33.26 12.14 32.23
C ALA A 18 33.18 12.90 30.90
N TYR A 19 31.96 13.28 30.49
CA TYR A 19 31.79 14.28 29.44
C TYR A 19 32.30 15.62 29.97
N VAL A 20 33.54 15.98 29.63
CA VAL A 20 34.11 17.30 29.91
C VAL A 20 33.71 18.25 28.79
N ASN A 21 32.63 18.99 29.01
CA ASN A 21 32.41 20.35 28.55
C ASN A 21 32.72 20.69 27.07
N THR A 22 32.20 19.91 26.13
CA THR A 22 32.11 20.32 24.71
C THR A 22 30.67 20.22 24.24
N THR A 23 30.25 21.18 23.42
CA THR A 23 28.90 21.24 22.83
C THR A 23 28.55 19.88 22.24
N PRO A 24 27.38 19.31 22.55
CA PRO A 24 27.10 17.96 22.13
C PRO A 24 27.08 17.83 20.61
N LEU A 25 27.66 16.73 20.16
CA LEU A 25 27.79 16.37 18.75
C LEU A 25 26.75 15.31 18.43
N LEU A 26 26.16 15.42 17.25
CA LEU A 26 25.33 14.39 16.66
C LEU A 26 26.22 13.24 16.18
N PHE A 27 26.56 12.31 17.05
CA PHE A 27 27.26 11.08 16.66
C PHE A 27 26.28 9.92 16.66
N CYS A 28 26.15 9.24 15.51
CA CYS A 28 25.23 8.13 15.32
C CYS A 28 25.99 6.90 14.80
N VAL A 29 25.72 5.73 15.40
CA VAL A 29 26.17 4.45 14.87
C VAL A 29 25.03 3.85 14.03
N PRO A 30 25.27 3.44 12.77
CA PRO A 30 24.22 2.86 11.96
C PRO A 30 23.84 1.47 12.48
N GLY A 31 22.54 1.27 12.77
CA GLY A 31 21.98 -0.02 13.14
C GLY A 31 22.10 -0.41 14.60
N GLN A 32 21.59 -1.60 14.91
CA GLN A 32 21.65 -2.15 16.26
C GLN A 32 23.10 -2.51 16.63
N PRO A 33 23.66 -1.98 17.74
CA PRO A 33 25.07 -2.18 18.08
C PRO A 33 25.52 -3.64 18.30
N GLY A 34 24.59 -4.59 18.44
CA GLY A 34 24.88 -6.02 18.57
C GLY A 34 24.66 -6.85 17.31
N ASN A 35 23.96 -6.30 16.30
CA ASN A 35 23.69 -6.97 15.03
C ASN A 35 23.35 -5.93 13.96
N PRO A 36 24.33 -5.17 13.47
CA PRO A 36 24.08 -4.14 12.47
C PRO A 36 23.85 -4.84 11.13
N ARG A 37 22.60 -5.27 10.87
CA ARG A 37 22.18 -5.87 9.59
C ARG A 37 22.16 -4.81 8.47
N ILE A 38 23.32 -4.22 8.16
CA ILE A 38 23.49 -3.05 7.30
C ILE A 38 24.77 -3.24 6.46
N SER A 39 24.71 -2.84 5.18
CA SER A 39 25.83 -2.75 4.24
C SER A 39 26.52 -1.38 4.32
N CYS A 40 27.85 -1.37 4.19
CA CYS A 40 28.68 -0.16 4.14
C CYS A 40 28.41 0.75 2.93
N LYS A 41 27.76 0.23 1.87
CA LYS A 41 27.48 0.98 0.62
C LYS A 41 26.17 1.77 0.60
N GLY A 42 25.48 1.89 1.74
CA GLY A 42 24.37 2.84 1.95
C GLY A 42 23.02 2.53 1.30
N ILE A 43 22.96 2.04 0.05
CA ILE A 43 21.68 1.87 -0.69
C ILE A 43 21.04 0.49 -0.52
N ASN A 44 21.84 -0.58 -0.44
CA ASN A 44 21.33 -1.96 -0.30
C ASN A 44 20.85 -2.30 1.12
N THR A 45 20.58 -1.30 1.96
CA THR A 45 20.25 -1.42 3.39
C THR A 45 18.88 -0.88 3.74
N ILE A 46 18.20 -0.23 2.79
CA ILE A 46 16.86 0.28 2.99
C ILE A 46 15.92 -0.91 3.08
N VAL A 47 15.37 -1.14 4.28
CA VAL A 47 14.32 -2.11 4.52
C VAL A 47 13.06 -1.34 4.89
N PRO A 48 12.22 -0.95 3.92
CA PRO A 48 11.04 -0.13 4.22
C PRO A 48 10.03 -0.93 5.05
N TRP A 49 9.24 -0.23 5.84
CA TRP A 49 8.07 -0.82 6.48
C TRP A 49 7.04 -1.24 5.42
N PRO A 50 6.27 -2.33 5.65
CA PRO A 50 5.15 -2.66 4.77
C PRO A 50 4.19 -1.47 4.68
N ARG A 51 3.79 -1.11 3.46
CA ARG A 51 2.84 -0.02 3.25
C ARG A 51 1.47 -0.38 3.85
N GLY A 52 0.76 0.63 4.35
CA GLY A 52 -0.47 0.46 5.14
C GLY A 52 -0.23 0.14 6.63
N SER A 53 1.03 0.04 7.08
CA SER A 53 1.33 -0.26 8.48
C SER A 53 1.00 0.91 9.41
N GLN A 54 0.48 0.58 10.59
CA GLN A 54 0.42 1.50 11.73
C GLN A 54 1.50 1.10 12.73
N LEU A 55 2.62 1.79 12.67
CA LEU A 55 3.75 1.58 13.57
C LEU A 55 3.41 2.09 14.96
N ARG A 56 4.00 1.45 15.95
CA ARG A 56 3.83 1.76 17.36
C ARG A 56 5.18 2.10 17.95
N TYR A 57 5.26 3.23 18.64
CA TYR A 57 6.45 3.57 19.42
C TYR A 57 6.17 3.50 20.91
N SER A 58 7.19 3.15 21.69
CA SER A 58 7.17 3.28 23.15
C SER A 58 8.47 3.89 23.64
N ILE A 59 8.41 4.52 24.81
CA ILE A 59 9.57 5.00 25.53
C ILE A 59 9.85 4.05 26.68
N ILE A 60 11.03 3.45 26.69
CA ILE A 60 11.44 2.51 27.73
C ILE A 60 11.73 3.30 29.02
N SER A 61 10.87 3.12 30.01
CA SER A 61 11.04 3.73 31.34
C SER A 61 12.23 3.12 32.08
N ARG A 62 13.02 3.97 32.75
CA ARG A 62 14.15 3.54 33.60
C ARG A 62 13.92 3.94 35.06
N LYS A 63 14.19 2.99 35.95
CA LYS A 63 14.09 3.20 37.41
C LYS A 63 15.14 4.17 37.95
N GLU A 64 16.32 4.23 37.32
CA GLU A 64 17.51 4.92 37.86
C GLU A 64 17.69 6.35 37.34
N SER A 65 16.98 6.74 36.28
CA SER A 65 17.07 8.08 35.71
C SER A 65 15.82 8.40 34.89
N LYS A 66 15.03 9.37 35.34
CA LYS A 66 13.84 9.82 34.62
C LYS A 66 14.24 10.81 33.53
N THR A 67 13.99 10.44 32.27
CA THR A 67 14.13 11.36 31.12
C THR A 67 13.25 12.60 31.35
N PRO A 68 13.77 13.83 31.20
CA PRO A 68 12.97 15.04 31.32
C PRO A 68 11.82 15.08 30.30
N GLU A 69 10.64 15.49 30.75
CA GLU A 69 9.41 15.48 29.94
C GLU A 69 9.53 16.31 28.65
N PHE A 70 10.21 17.45 28.69
CA PHE A 70 10.39 18.27 27.50
C PHE A 70 11.24 17.59 26.42
N VAL A 71 12.16 16.70 26.79
CA VAL A 71 12.95 15.91 25.81
C VAL A 71 12.02 14.92 25.11
N ILE A 72 11.17 14.23 25.88
CA ILE A 72 10.16 13.33 25.35
C ILE A 72 9.25 14.08 24.36
N LYS A 73 8.80 15.28 24.74
CA LYS A 73 7.99 16.13 23.87
C LYS A 73 8.71 16.46 22.55
N ILE A 74 9.98 16.85 22.58
CA ILE A 74 10.75 17.16 21.36
C ILE A 74 10.92 15.92 20.47
N VAL A 75 11.15 14.74 21.06
CA VAL A 75 11.22 13.49 20.29
C VAL A 75 9.88 13.18 19.62
N LYS A 76 8.76 13.37 20.33
CA LYS A 76 7.42 13.22 19.75
C LYS A 76 7.19 14.21 18.60
N GLU A 77 7.58 15.48 18.77
CA GLU A 77 7.51 16.49 17.70
C GLU A 77 8.32 16.08 16.46
N ALA A 78 9.50 15.49 16.62
CA ALA A 78 10.32 15.01 15.51
C ALA A 78 9.71 13.78 14.80
N ILE A 79 9.08 12.88 15.55
CA ILE A 79 8.29 11.77 14.98
C ILE A 79 7.15 12.36 14.15
N ASP A 80 6.36 13.26 14.72
CA ASP A 80 5.22 13.86 14.02
C ASP A 80 5.65 14.60 12.74
N GLU A 81 6.77 15.30 12.76
CA GLU A 81 7.31 16.03 11.60
C GLU A 81 7.61 15.10 10.40
N TRP A 82 8.19 13.93 10.67
CA TRP A 82 8.46 12.93 9.64
C TRP A 82 7.19 12.28 9.08
N PHE A 83 6.29 11.87 9.96
CA PHE A 83 5.07 11.14 9.59
C PHE A 83 3.99 12.06 9.00
N THR A 84 4.06 13.37 9.25
CA THR A 84 3.20 14.35 8.60
C THR A 84 3.31 14.20 7.08
N GLY A 85 2.18 13.98 6.41
CA GLY A 85 2.12 13.89 4.95
C GLY A 85 2.36 12.51 4.33
N LEU A 86 2.65 11.46 5.11
CA LEU A 86 2.67 10.08 4.60
C LEU A 86 1.26 9.48 4.47
N GLY A 87 0.28 10.07 5.17
CA GLY A 87 -1.12 9.63 5.12
C GLY A 87 -1.26 8.19 5.59
N LYS A 88 -2.18 7.44 4.96
CA LYS A 88 -2.49 6.05 5.33
C LYS A 88 -1.42 5.04 4.88
N THR A 89 -0.43 5.47 4.09
CA THR A 89 0.63 4.58 3.62
C THR A 89 1.55 4.14 4.74
N LEU A 90 1.80 5.02 5.71
CA LEU A 90 2.53 4.67 6.92
C LEU A 90 2.14 5.62 8.05
N GLU A 91 1.63 5.07 9.13
CA GLU A 91 1.21 5.83 10.30
C GLU A 91 2.02 5.45 11.52
N MET A 92 2.09 6.36 12.50
CA MET A 92 2.76 6.14 13.78
C MET A 92 1.84 6.51 14.92
N ARG A 93 1.84 5.72 15.99
CA ARG A 93 1.18 6.07 17.25
C ARG A 93 1.97 5.58 18.45
N GLU A 94 1.67 6.11 19.62
CA GLU A 94 2.19 5.57 20.87
C GLU A 94 1.54 4.19 21.16
N ALA A 95 2.34 3.25 21.63
CA ALA A 95 1.89 1.91 22.03
C ALA A 95 1.02 1.99 23.29
N ARG A 96 -0.04 1.18 23.34
CA ARG A 96 -0.87 1.05 24.55
C ARG A 96 -0.15 0.19 25.59
N ALA A 97 -0.59 0.28 26.86
CA ALA A 97 -0.04 -0.58 27.90
C ALA A 97 -0.21 -2.07 27.53
N GLY A 98 0.89 -2.82 27.59
CA GLY A 98 0.92 -4.25 27.22
C GLY A 98 1.02 -4.52 25.72
N GLU A 99 1.10 -3.49 24.87
CA GLU A 99 1.30 -3.66 23.43
C GLU A 99 2.79 -3.63 23.07
N LEU A 100 3.23 -4.60 22.26
CA LEU A 100 4.58 -4.58 21.71
C LEU A 100 4.72 -3.43 20.71
N ALA A 101 5.61 -2.48 21.04
CA ALA A 101 5.97 -1.40 20.14
C ALA A 101 6.97 -1.87 19.08
N ASP A 102 6.77 -1.45 17.84
CA ASP A 102 7.67 -1.68 16.71
C ASP A 102 8.95 -0.84 16.86
N ILE A 103 8.82 0.38 17.39
CA ILE A 103 9.93 1.27 17.75
C ILE A 103 10.00 1.41 19.27
N ARG A 104 11.14 1.03 19.86
CA ARG A 104 11.35 1.06 21.31
C ARG A 104 12.51 2.00 21.62
N ILE A 105 12.16 3.17 22.14
CA ILE A 105 13.07 4.30 22.33
C ILE A 105 13.65 4.26 23.74
N SER A 106 14.98 4.15 23.84
CA SER A 106 15.68 4.30 25.12
C SER A 106 16.51 5.58 25.18
N PHE A 107 16.76 6.05 26.40
CA PHE A 107 17.62 7.21 26.68
C PHE A 107 18.81 6.75 27.54
N ARG A 108 19.76 6.06 26.93
CA ARG A 108 20.91 5.45 27.60
C ARG A 108 22.20 6.22 27.29
N ASN A 109 22.98 6.49 28.33
CA ASN A 109 24.26 7.18 28.21
C ASN A 109 25.47 6.24 28.16
N ASP A 110 25.25 4.94 28.41
CA ASP A 110 26.30 3.90 28.40
C ASP A 110 26.51 3.26 27.01
N MET A 111 25.83 3.78 26.00
CA MET A 111 25.95 3.35 24.59
C MET A 111 25.68 4.56 23.68
N PRO A 112 26.18 4.57 22.43
CA PRO A 112 26.01 5.72 21.53
C PRO A 112 24.54 5.94 21.14
N SER A 113 24.27 7.04 20.42
CA SER A 113 23.00 7.22 19.74
C SER A 113 22.94 6.33 18.50
N TRP A 114 21.80 5.67 18.26
CA TRP A 114 21.61 4.77 17.13
C TRP A 114 20.12 4.48 16.90
N SER A 115 19.78 4.00 15.72
CA SER A 115 18.46 3.45 15.39
C SER A 115 18.60 2.28 14.43
N CYS A 116 17.68 1.31 14.53
CA CYS A 116 17.44 0.37 13.44
C CYS A 116 17.06 1.12 12.15
N ILE A 117 17.41 0.55 11.00
CA ILE A 117 17.03 1.08 9.70
C ILE A 117 15.71 0.42 9.26
N GLY A 118 14.62 1.19 9.25
CA GLY A 118 13.31 0.73 8.80
C GLY A 118 12.81 -0.52 9.53
N ALA A 119 12.23 -1.46 8.77
CA ALA A 119 11.59 -2.66 9.28
C ALA A 119 12.55 -3.71 9.87
N VAL A 120 13.86 -3.46 9.88
CA VAL A 120 14.81 -4.29 10.64
C VAL A 120 14.42 -4.35 12.13
N ALA A 121 13.82 -3.27 12.66
CA ALA A 121 13.31 -3.22 14.03
C ALA A 121 12.25 -4.31 14.32
N ALA A 122 11.45 -4.71 13.32
CA ALA A 122 10.43 -5.74 13.46
C ALA A 122 11.02 -7.14 13.73
N GLY A 123 12.30 -7.35 13.38
CA GLY A 123 13.00 -8.61 13.64
C GLY A 123 13.43 -8.82 15.10
N ILE A 124 13.30 -7.79 15.96
CA ILE A 124 13.71 -7.86 17.37
C ILE A 124 12.46 -8.15 18.22
N SER A 125 12.30 -9.42 18.61
CA SER A 125 11.13 -9.92 19.36
C SER A 125 11.10 -9.56 20.84
N SER A 126 12.22 -9.09 21.41
CA SER A 126 12.30 -8.70 22.81
C SER A 126 11.56 -7.39 23.08
N GLU A 127 10.63 -7.40 24.04
CA GLU A 127 9.83 -6.23 24.41
C GLU A 127 10.65 -5.16 25.16
N VAL A 128 11.79 -5.55 25.73
CA VAL A 128 12.64 -4.68 26.57
C VAL A 128 13.91 -4.21 25.87
N GLU A 129 14.25 -4.82 24.74
CA GLU A 129 15.39 -4.38 23.94
C GLU A 129 15.02 -3.14 23.13
N PRO A 130 15.76 -2.02 23.26
CA PRO A 130 15.52 -0.85 22.43
C PRO A 130 15.79 -1.17 20.96
N THR A 131 15.04 -0.53 20.07
CA THR A 131 15.32 -0.48 18.63
C THR A 131 15.88 0.87 18.19
N MET A 132 15.90 1.83 19.13
CA MET A 132 16.48 3.15 19.00
C MET A 132 17.00 3.60 20.37
N ASN A 133 18.19 4.21 20.40
CA ASN A 133 18.74 4.81 21.61
C ASN A 133 19.18 6.25 21.37
N PHE A 134 18.86 7.12 22.32
CA PHE A 134 19.39 8.45 22.44
C PHE A 134 20.44 8.50 23.55
N ASN A 135 21.64 8.96 23.22
CA ASN A 135 22.65 9.32 24.20
C ASN A 135 22.80 10.84 24.26
N PHE A 136 22.28 11.42 25.35
CA PHE A 136 22.41 12.84 25.65
C PHE A 136 23.47 13.08 26.75
N GLY A 137 24.38 12.15 27.02
CA GLY A 137 25.47 12.35 28.00
C GLY A 137 25.00 12.64 29.44
N GLY A 138 23.75 12.34 29.77
CA GLY A 138 23.16 12.55 31.10
C GLY A 138 22.27 13.79 31.27
N TRP A 139 21.80 13.99 32.50
CA TRP A 139 20.91 15.09 32.89
C TRP A 139 21.51 15.82 34.09
N LYS A 140 21.58 17.15 34.07
CA LYS A 140 22.02 17.95 35.24
C LYS A 140 20.82 18.64 35.86
N SER A 141 20.48 18.32 37.11
CA SER A 141 19.55 19.11 37.94
C SER A 141 18.24 19.50 37.23
N SER A 142 17.64 18.58 36.47
CA SER A 142 16.40 18.81 35.70
C SER A 142 16.49 19.80 34.52
N LYS A 143 17.68 20.30 34.16
CA LYS A 143 17.92 21.11 32.94
C LYS A 143 18.78 20.31 31.95
N ALA A 144 18.40 20.32 30.67
CA ALA A 144 19.21 19.65 29.64
C ALA A 144 20.57 20.34 29.51
N VAL A 145 21.60 19.51 29.29
CA VAL A 145 22.91 19.96 28.78
C VAL A 145 22.80 20.42 27.31
N TYR A 146 21.69 20.07 26.65
CA TYR A 146 21.43 20.24 25.22
C TYR A 146 20.40 21.34 24.99
N SER A 147 20.63 22.14 23.94
CA SER A 147 19.61 23.06 23.45
C SER A 147 18.44 22.29 22.84
N HIS A 148 17.27 22.93 22.74
CA HIS A 148 16.12 22.38 22.03
C HIS A 148 16.50 21.96 20.59
N ALA A 149 17.25 22.82 19.88
CA ALA A 149 17.71 22.56 18.52
C ALA A 149 18.60 21.30 18.42
N SER A 150 19.51 21.09 19.38
CA SER A 150 20.38 19.90 19.39
C SER A 150 19.60 18.61 19.67
N ILE A 151 18.60 18.65 20.57
CA ILE A 151 17.73 17.51 20.85
C ILE A 151 16.90 17.18 19.61
N LYS A 152 16.26 18.21 19.02
CA LYS A 152 15.41 18.06 17.85
C LYS A 152 16.18 17.51 16.65
N ARG A 153 17.38 18.03 16.37
CA ARG A 153 18.24 17.53 15.29
C ARG A 153 18.56 16.03 15.43
N LEU A 154 18.97 15.58 16.62
CA LEU A 154 19.22 14.15 16.86
C LEU A 154 17.95 13.31 16.74
N ALA A 155 16.82 13.82 17.21
CA ALA A 155 15.53 13.13 17.08
C ALA A 155 15.13 12.97 15.61
N LEU A 156 15.22 14.03 14.80
CA LEU A 156 14.95 13.97 13.37
C LEU A 156 15.87 12.96 12.67
N HIS A 157 17.17 12.98 12.96
CA HIS A 157 18.14 12.06 12.37
C HIS A 157 17.82 10.59 12.69
N LEU A 158 17.61 10.24 13.96
CA LEU A 158 17.29 8.87 14.36
C LEU A 158 15.92 8.41 13.83
N CYS A 159 14.93 9.31 13.78
CA CYS A 159 13.63 9.00 13.18
C CYS A 159 13.73 8.75 11.67
N GLY A 160 14.64 9.44 10.96
CA GLY A 160 14.94 9.16 9.55
C GLY A 160 15.44 7.73 9.36
N HIS A 161 16.36 7.25 10.20
CA HIS A 161 16.78 5.84 10.20
C HIS A 161 15.62 4.89 10.46
N ALA A 162 14.78 5.17 11.46
CA ALA A 162 13.59 4.36 11.74
C ALA A 162 12.62 4.27 10.56
N LEU A 163 12.62 5.24 9.64
CA LEU A 163 11.86 5.20 8.38
C LEU A 163 12.58 4.48 7.23
N GLY A 164 13.84 4.10 7.42
CA GLY A 164 14.64 3.37 6.44
C GLY A 164 15.74 4.21 5.80
N LEU A 165 15.91 5.48 6.17
CA LEU A 165 16.95 6.32 5.58
C LEU A 165 18.35 5.90 6.05
N PRO A 166 19.32 5.72 5.15
CA PRO A 166 20.74 5.60 5.51
C PRO A 166 21.35 6.98 5.82
N HIS A 167 22.62 7.01 6.21
CA HIS A 167 23.38 8.27 6.29
C HIS A 167 23.53 8.93 4.91
N ALA A 168 23.56 10.27 4.90
CA ALA A 168 23.84 11.07 3.71
C ALA A 168 25.26 10.79 3.17
N LYS A 169 25.47 11.04 1.87
CA LYS A 169 26.76 10.90 1.20
C LYS A 169 27.78 11.77 1.91
N LEU A 170 28.91 11.17 2.29
CA LEU A 170 29.96 11.94 2.97
C LEU A 170 30.58 12.96 2.01
N ASN A 171 30.70 14.21 2.48
CA ASN A 171 31.37 15.30 1.74
C ASN A 171 32.86 15.01 1.49
N GLN A 172 33.47 14.16 2.32
CA GLN A 172 34.86 13.74 2.22
C GLN A 172 34.97 12.26 2.61
N CYS A 173 35.64 11.46 1.78
CA CYS A 173 35.86 10.04 2.03
C CYS A 173 37.23 9.61 1.48
N PRO A 174 38.04 8.82 2.23
CA PRO A 174 37.77 8.31 3.57
C PRO A 174 37.94 9.39 4.64
N LEU A 175 37.15 9.29 5.72
CA LEU A 175 37.29 10.17 6.88
C LEU A 175 38.51 9.77 7.75
N PRO A 176 39.17 10.73 8.41
CA PRO A 176 40.42 10.51 9.15
C PRO A 176 40.17 9.92 10.55
N TRP A 177 39.62 8.71 10.62
CA TRP A 177 39.27 8.03 11.86
C TRP A 177 40.48 7.58 12.70
N LYS A 178 40.41 7.76 14.02
CA LYS A 178 41.27 7.10 15.01
C LYS A 178 40.70 5.70 15.30
N LYS A 179 41.13 4.70 14.51
CA LYS A 179 40.54 3.34 14.51
C LYS A 179 40.35 2.76 15.92
N ASP A 180 41.37 2.79 16.76
CA ASP A 180 41.30 2.21 18.12
C ASP A 180 40.27 2.91 19.03
N GLU A 181 40.09 4.23 18.87
CA GLU A 181 39.09 5.00 19.63
C GLU A 181 37.68 4.72 19.11
N VAL A 182 37.51 4.61 17.79
CA VAL A 182 36.23 4.25 17.16
C VAL A 182 35.81 2.83 17.54
N ASP A 183 36.74 1.87 17.52
CA ASP A 183 36.52 0.49 17.97
C ASP A 183 36.08 0.44 19.44
N ARG A 184 36.74 1.23 20.31
CA ARG A 184 36.40 1.30 21.74
C ARG A 184 35.02 1.89 21.97
N GLU A 185 34.63 2.92 21.20
CA GLU A 185 33.35 3.62 21.36
C GLU A 185 32.18 2.85 20.72
N CYS A 186 32.37 2.28 19.53
CA CYS A 186 31.30 1.68 18.73
C CYS A 186 31.21 0.15 18.87
N LYS A 187 32.27 -0.51 19.34
CA LYS A 187 32.52 -1.96 19.25
C LYS A 187 32.81 -2.41 17.80
N SER A 188 33.70 -3.38 17.64
CA SER A 188 34.38 -3.69 16.36
C SER A 188 33.46 -3.86 15.13
N PRO A 189 32.31 -4.59 15.17
CA PRO A 189 31.46 -4.71 13.98
C PRO A 189 30.84 -3.38 13.52
N ASN A 190 30.53 -2.48 14.45
CA ASN A 190 29.96 -1.18 14.12
C ASN A 190 31.02 -0.19 13.68
N ALA A 191 32.23 -0.31 14.23
CA ALA A 191 33.36 0.53 13.86
C ALA A 191 33.80 0.27 12.42
N GLU A 192 33.83 -1.00 11.98
CA GLU A 192 34.07 -1.36 10.57
C GLU A 192 33.01 -0.76 9.64
N LEU A 193 31.73 -0.84 10.02
CA LEU A 193 30.64 -0.25 9.23
C LEU A 193 30.74 1.27 9.14
N LEU A 194 31.01 1.95 10.26
CA LEU A 194 31.13 3.40 10.31
C LEU A 194 32.35 3.89 9.51
N THR A 195 33.50 3.22 9.65
CA THR A 195 34.74 3.61 8.97
C THR A 195 34.72 3.31 7.47
N GLY A 196 33.95 2.31 7.05
CA GLY A 196 33.74 1.97 5.64
C GLY A 196 32.51 2.61 5.00
N ALA A 197 31.70 3.38 5.74
CA ALA A 197 30.48 3.98 5.20
C ALA A 197 30.80 5.14 4.25
N GLU A 198 30.28 5.07 3.02
CA GLU A 198 30.38 6.18 2.05
C GLU A 198 29.15 7.10 2.09
N GLY A 199 28.04 6.61 2.65
CA GLY A 199 26.73 7.27 2.63
C GLY A 199 25.93 6.95 1.35
N CYS A 200 24.76 7.57 1.22
CA CYS A 200 23.79 7.28 0.16
C CYS A 200 23.87 8.27 -1.01
N ASP A 201 24.00 7.76 -2.24
CA ASP A 201 24.08 8.61 -3.44
C ASP A 201 22.77 9.35 -3.77
N GLN A 202 21.66 9.04 -3.11
CA GLN A 202 20.39 9.78 -3.22
C GLN A 202 20.23 10.91 -2.18
N LEU A 203 21.18 11.01 -1.23
CA LEU A 203 21.21 12.01 -0.17
C LEU A 203 22.56 12.73 -0.23
N ARG A 204 22.72 13.67 -1.15
CA ARG A 204 23.96 14.42 -1.42
C ARG A 204 23.93 15.84 -0.84
N ASP A 205 22.79 16.30 -0.36
CA ASP A 205 22.67 17.62 0.26
C ASP A 205 23.65 17.74 1.45
N PRO A 206 24.63 18.66 1.41
CA PRO A 206 25.61 18.84 2.49
C PRO A 206 24.96 19.28 3.82
N GLU A 207 23.75 19.83 3.77
CA GLU A 207 22.94 20.19 4.92
C GLU A 207 21.90 19.11 5.27
N SER A 208 22.00 17.91 4.70
CA SER A 208 21.05 16.84 4.99
C SER A 208 20.96 16.53 6.49
N ILE A 209 19.74 16.29 6.96
CA ILE A 209 19.51 15.86 8.35
C ILE A 209 20.14 14.49 8.64
N MET A 210 20.42 13.71 7.59
CA MET A 210 21.02 12.37 7.67
C MET A 210 22.57 12.41 7.72
N HIS A 211 23.18 13.59 7.77
CA HIS A 211 24.59 13.74 8.17
C HIS A 211 24.79 13.57 9.67
N TYR A 212 26.04 13.29 10.08
CA TYR A 212 26.44 13.17 11.48
C TYR A 212 27.72 13.97 11.73
N ASP A 213 27.87 14.49 12.94
CA ASP A 213 29.05 15.22 13.39
C ASP A 213 30.21 14.25 13.65
N LEU A 214 31.44 14.74 13.46
CA LEU A 214 32.67 13.98 13.67
C LEU A 214 33.43 14.55 14.89
N PRO A 215 33.41 13.85 16.03
CA PRO A 215 34.15 14.28 17.21
C PRO A 215 35.66 14.28 17.01
N ALA A 216 36.36 15.30 17.52
CA ALA A 216 37.82 15.37 17.52
C ALA A 216 38.47 14.19 18.25
N ARG A 217 37.79 13.66 19.29
CA ARG A 217 38.27 12.48 20.02
C ARG A 217 38.34 11.23 19.13
N LEU A 218 37.50 11.14 18.09
CA LEU A 218 37.39 9.99 17.19
C LEU A 218 38.12 10.21 15.85
N THR A 219 38.60 11.41 15.57
CA THR A 219 39.27 11.76 14.31
C THR A 219 40.67 12.31 14.55
N ASN A 220 41.53 12.29 13.54
CA ASN A 220 42.89 12.84 13.64
C ASN A 220 42.95 14.38 13.72
N GLY A 221 41.79 15.05 13.70
CA GLY A 221 41.68 16.50 13.87
C GLY A 221 41.73 16.94 15.34
N ASN A 222 42.01 18.22 15.55
CA ASN A 222 42.06 18.84 16.89
C ASN A 222 40.72 19.49 17.30
N THR A 223 39.74 19.55 16.39
CA THR A 223 38.44 20.21 16.60
C THR A 223 37.30 19.35 16.08
N ASP A 224 36.14 19.44 16.74
CA ASP A 224 34.94 18.74 16.30
C ASP A 224 34.45 19.29 14.96
N MET A 225 34.10 18.41 14.02
CA MET A 225 33.52 18.81 12.74
C MET A 225 32.01 18.62 12.78
N ARG A 226 31.26 19.71 12.62
CA ARG A 226 29.79 19.67 12.52
C ARG A 226 29.39 19.52 11.05
N GLN A 227 28.41 18.67 10.78
CA GLN A 227 27.92 18.40 9.43
C GLN A 227 26.40 18.33 9.41
N GLY A 228 25.77 18.76 8.32
CA GLY A 228 24.32 18.69 8.18
C GLY A 228 23.56 19.78 8.94
N GLY A 229 22.30 19.94 8.55
CA GLY A 229 21.39 20.95 9.08
C GLY A 229 20.63 20.51 10.34
N CYS A 230 19.63 21.31 10.71
CA CYS A 230 18.74 21.09 11.86
C CYS A 230 17.29 20.81 11.46
N SER A 231 17.02 20.62 10.18
CA SER A 231 15.68 20.42 9.59
C SER A 231 15.73 19.32 8.54
N ILE A 232 14.59 18.67 8.27
CA ILE A 232 14.48 17.68 7.20
C ILE A 232 14.71 18.36 5.84
N ASP A 233 15.74 17.93 5.13
CA ASP A 233 16.04 18.40 3.77
C ASP A 233 15.12 17.77 2.70
N GLN A 234 15.09 18.36 1.52
CA GLN A 234 14.18 17.95 0.45
C GLN A 234 14.53 16.57 -0.12
N GLU A 235 15.81 16.18 -0.16
CA GLU A 235 16.22 14.87 -0.68
C GLU A 235 15.77 13.76 0.26
N ALA A 236 16.00 13.93 1.57
CA ALA A 236 15.54 13.01 2.60
C ALA A 236 14.00 12.91 2.61
N ARG A 237 13.30 14.05 2.48
CA ARG A 237 11.83 14.06 2.37
C ARG A 237 11.34 13.30 1.14
N SER A 238 11.96 13.54 -0.02
CA SER A 238 11.61 12.88 -1.29
C SER A 238 11.88 11.37 -1.25
N LEU A 239 12.99 10.96 -0.61
CA LEU A 239 13.32 9.56 -0.46
C LEU A 239 12.32 8.83 0.45
N VAL A 240 11.92 9.42 1.58
CA VAL A 240 10.83 8.84 2.40
C VAL A 240 9.52 8.75 1.62
N GLN A 241 9.19 9.78 0.84
CA GLN A 241 7.97 9.78 0.00
C GLN A 241 8.00 8.73 -1.12
N SER A 242 9.18 8.37 -1.65
CA SER A 242 9.29 7.31 -2.65
C SER A 242 9.15 5.91 -2.03
N LEU A 243 9.62 5.73 -0.79
CA LEU A 243 9.40 4.50 -0.01
C LEU A 243 7.92 4.34 0.37
N TYR A 244 7.29 5.43 0.81
CA TYR A 244 5.91 5.48 1.30
C TYR A 244 5.07 6.52 0.52
N PRO A 245 4.79 6.28 -0.78
CA PRO A 245 3.99 7.20 -1.58
C PRO A 245 2.57 7.24 -1.03
N LYS A 246 1.94 8.42 -1.02
CA LYS A 246 0.53 8.54 -0.63
C LYS A 246 -0.32 7.60 -1.49
N ALA A 247 -1.30 6.94 -0.86
CA ALA A 247 -2.28 6.14 -1.58
C ALA A 247 -2.92 6.99 -2.68
N SER A 248 -2.83 6.55 -3.94
CA SER A 248 -3.50 7.21 -5.04
C SER A 248 -5.01 7.11 -4.88
N GLU A 249 -5.72 8.17 -5.25
CA GLU A 249 -7.17 8.17 -5.28
C GLU A 249 -7.65 7.38 -6.50
N ALA A 250 -8.67 6.54 -6.29
CA ALA A 250 -9.47 5.96 -7.36
C ALA A 250 -10.80 6.70 -7.41
N PHE A 251 -11.34 6.85 -8.62
CA PHE A 251 -12.68 7.37 -8.83
C PHE A 251 -13.62 6.20 -9.13
N PHE A 252 -14.78 6.20 -8.47
CA PHE A 252 -15.78 5.15 -8.61
C PHE A 252 -17.18 5.75 -8.72
N LEU A 253 -18.00 5.17 -9.60
CA LEU A 253 -19.38 5.57 -9.76
C LEU A 253 -20.27 4.42 -10.27
N HIS A 254 -21.56 4.50 -9.91
CA HIS A 254 -22.64 3.77 -10.55
C HIS A 254 -23.28 4.61 -11.66
N CYS A 255 -23.16 4.18 -12.92
CA CYS A 255 -23.91 4.74 -14.04
C CYS A 255 -25.25 4.02 -14.16
N ASP A 256 -26.29 4.61 -13.54
CA ASP A 256 -27.65 4.06 -13.53
C ASP A 256 -28.52 4.78 -14.55
N THR A 257 -29.01 4.06 -15.57
CA THR A 257 -29.86 4.66 -16.62
C THR A 257 -31.16 5.25 -16.09
N SER A 258 -31.63 4.80 -14.93
CA SER A 258 -32.83 5.35 -14.27
C SER A 258 -32.56 6.66 -13.52
N ASN A 259 -31.29 7.05 -13.35
CA ASN A 259 -30.92 8.30 -12.73
C ASN A 259 -31.07 9.47 -13.72
N ALA A 260 -32.18 10.21 -13.60
CA ALA A 260 -32.49 11.35 -14.46
C ALA A 260 -31.46 12.50 -14.36
N SER A 261 -30.66 12.59 -13.30
CA SER A 261 -29.56 13.57 -13.22
C SER A 261 -28.36 13.17 -14.10
N LEU A 262 -28.13 11.87 -14.28
CA LEU A 262 -27.08 11.37 -15.17
C LEU A 262 -27.59 11.30 -16.62
N PHE A 263 -28.83 10.88 -16.80
CA PHE A 263 -29.41 10.56 -18.11
C PHE A 263 -30.85 11.10 -18.24
N PRO A 264 -31.02 12.42 -18.41
CA PRO A 264 -32.35 13.05 -18.46
C PRO A 264 -33.21 12.59 -19.66
N ASP A 265 -32.56 12.18 -20.75
CA ASP A 265 -33.23 11.78 -21.99
C ASP A 265 -33.46 10.27 -22.10
N PHE A 266 -33.04 9.48 -21.10
CA PHE A 266 -33.26 8.05 -21.10
C PHE A 266 -34.75 7.73 -20.92
N LYS A 267 -35.32 6.94 -21.84
CA LYS A 267 -36.72 6.52 -21.81
C LYS A 267 -36.78 5.02 -21.51
N PRO A 268 -37.21 4.61 -20.30
CA PRO A 268 -37.39 3.20 -19.97
C PRO A 268 -38.33 2.50 -20.97
N GLY A 269 -37.95 1.31 -21.40
CA GLY A 269 -38.72 0.49 -22.34
C GLY A 269 -38.66 0.98 -23.77
N ALA A 270 -37.79 1.95 -24.11
CA ALA A 270 -37.55 2.34 -25.50
C ALA A 270 -36.59 1.36 -26.20
N LYS A 271 -36.78 1.21 -27.52
CA LYS A 271 -35.80 0.57 -28.41
C LYS A 271 -34.60 1.48 -28.61
N MET A 272 -33.42 0.90 -28.84
CA MET A 272 -32.17 1.66 -29.05
C MET A 272 -31.90 2.67 -27.93
N ALA A 273 -32.27 2.33 -26.69
CA ALA A 273 -32.10 3.22 -25.57
C ALA A 273 -30.62 3.23 -25.16
N SER A 274 -29.91 4.28 -25.55
CA SER A 274 -28.54 4.58 -25.14
C SER A 274 -28.49 5.88 -24.37
N ALA A 275 -27.66 5.91 -23.33
CA ALA A 275 -27.43 7.07 -22.51
C ALA A 275 -25.93 7.37 -22.42
N ARG A 276 -25.58 8.65 -22.51
CA ARG A 276 -24.20 9.14 -22.42
C ARG A 276 -24.10 10.16 -21.30
N HIS A 277 -23.03 10.05 -20.50
CA HIS A 277 -22.73 11.03 -19.47
C HIS A 277 -21.23 11.34 -19.45
N PHE A 278 -20.89 12.63 -19.33
CA PHE A 278 -19.52 13.11 -19.16
C PHE A 278 -19.17 13.21 -17.68
N PHE A 279 -18.08 12.58 -17.26
CA PHE A 279 -17.58 12.66 -15.90
C PHE A 279 -16.40 13.61 -15.81
N ASP A 280 -16.55 14.68 -15.02
CA ASP A 280 -15.47 15.59 -14.64
C ASP A 280 -14.63 14.94 -13.52
N THR A 281 -13.45 14.45 -13.87
CA THR A 281 -12.53 13.78 -12.94
C THR A 281 -11.10 13.81 -13.45
N SER A 282 -10.15 13.95 -12.53
CA SER A 282 -8.73 13.80 -12.83
C SER A 282 -8.29 12.34 -13.04
N CYS A 283 -9.13 11.37 -12.64
CA CYS A 283 -8.86 9.95 -12.79
C CYS A 283 -9.23 9.48 -14.21
N THR A 284 -8.31 9.69 -15.16
CA THR A 284 -8.56 9.50 -16.62
C THR A 284 -7.75 8.37 -17.23
N ALA A 285 -7.12 7.54 -16.40
CA ALA A 285 -6.36 6.37 -16.80
C ALA A 285 -6.92 5.09 -16.16
N ASN A 286 -6.54 3.93 -16.71
CA ASN A 286 -6.97 2.62 -16.23
C ASN A 286 -8.49 2.51 -16.02
N ILE A 287 -9.28 3.03 -16.97
CA ILE A 287 -10.72 3.12 -16.85
C ILE A 287 -11.35 1.78 -17.24
N VAL A 288 -12.15 1.21 -16.35
CA VAL A 288 -12.92 -0.02 -16.61
C VAL A 288 -14.40 0.18 -16.30
N THR A 289 -15.23 -0.49 -17.08
CA THR A 289 -16.68 -0.57 -16.90
C THR A 289 -17.09 -2.01 -16.68
N GLY A 290 -18.04 -2.26 -15.80
CA GLY A 290 -18.57 -3.60 -15.58
C GLY A 290 -20.07 -3.57 -15.38
N ILE A 291 -20.78 -4.50 -16.00
CA ILE A 291 -22.24 -4.57 -15.91
C ILE A 291 -22.65 -5.09 -14.53
N ARG A 292 -23.50 -4.32 -13.86
CA ARG A 292 -24.04 -4.61 -12.51
C ARG A 292 -25.52 -5.01 -12.56
N LYS A 293 -26.31 -4.32 -13.38
CA LYS A 293 -27.76 -4.51 -13.50
C LYS A 293 -28.17 -4.50 -14.95
N VAL A 294 -29.11 -5.37 -15.29
CA VAL A 294 -29.76 -5.42 -16.60
C VAL A 294 -31.25 -5.71 -16.40
N ASP A 295 -32.10 -4.89 -17.01
CA ASP A 295 -33.54 -5.11 -17.16
C ASP A 295 -33.90 -4.80 -18.63
N MET A 296 -34.04 -5.86 -19.44
CA MET A 296 -34.38 -5.76 -20.87
C MET A 296 -35.40 -6.80 -21.31
N GLY A 297 -36.13 -6.48 -22.39
CA GLY A 297 -37.12 -7.36 -22.99
C GLY A 297 -36.52 -8.51 -23.82
N VAL A 298 -37.39 -9.44 -24.23
CA VAL A 298 -37.06 -10.69 -24.97
C VAL A 298 -37.38 -10.66 -26.46
N ASP A 299 -37.92 -9.56 -26.95
CA ASP A 299 -38.44 -9.48 -28.31
C ASP A 299 -37.39 -9.15 -29.38
N ALA A 300 -36.12 -9.08 -28.98
CA ALA A 300 -34.96 -8.93 -29.84
C ALA A 300 -33.70 -9.45 -29.10
N ASN A 301 -32.58 -9.58 -29.83
CA ASN A 301 -31.30 -9.99 -29.25
C ASN A 301 -30.98 -9.28 -27.94
N PHE A 302 -30.39 -10.00 -27.00
CA PHE A 302 -29.88 -9.40 -25.77
C PHE A 302 -28.63 -8.59 -26.09
N ARG A 303 -28.74 -7.26 -25.95
CA ARG A 303 -27.68 -6.32 -26.32
C ARG A 303 -27.46 -5.32 -25.21
N LEU A 304 -26.26 -5.25 -24.68
CA LEU A 304 -25.91 -4.19 -23.75
C LEU A 304 -24.46 -3.82 -23.93
N LYS A 305 -24.18 -2.52 -23.87
CA LYS A 305 -22.81 -2.01 -23.82
C LYS A 305 -22.64 -1.06 -22.64
N SER A 306 -21.43 -1.08 -22.08
CA SER A 306 -20.91 -0.07 -21.18
C SER A 306 -19.50 0.29 -21.66
N GLU A 307 -19.38 1.41 -22.37
CA GLU A 307 -18.17 1.80 -23.08
C GLU A 307 -17.66 3.16 -22.59
N VAL A 308 -16.34 3.33 -22.61
CA VAL A 308 -15.68 4.60 -22.32
C VAL A 308 -15.36 5.27 -23.64
N SER A 309 -15.62 6.57 -23.76
CA SER A 309 -15.30 7.38 -24.93
C SER A 309 -14.77 8.76 -24.55
N ASP A 310 -14.20 9.49 -25.51
CA ASP A 310 -13.78 10.90 -25.37
C ASP A 310 -12.94 11.21 -24.11
N ILE A 311 -11.92 10.39 -23.85
CA ILE A 311 -11.02 10.60 -22.70
C ILE A 311 -10.18 11.86 -22.90
N ASN A 312 -10.35 12.84 -22.01
CA ASN A 312 -9.55 14.03 -21.91
C ASN A 312 -8.67 13.95 -20.64
N GLU A 313 -7.37 13.76 -20.83
CA GLU A 313 -6.42 13.51 -19.74
C GLU A 313 -6.47 14.61 -18.67
N GLY A 314 -6.66 14.19 -17.42
CA GLY A 314 -6.77 15.07 -16.25
C GLY A 314 -8.09 15.84 -16.13
N VAL A 315 -9.00 15.73 -17.11
CA VAL A 315 -10.26 16.49 -17.17
C VAL A 315 -11.47 15.58 -17.02
N GLY A 316 -11.55 14.48 -17.77
CA GLY A 316 -12.74 13.63 -17.73
C GLY A 316 -12.90 12.70 -18.92
N TYR A 317 -14.02 11.98 -18.97
CA TYR A 317 -14.36 11.05 -20.04
C TYR A 317 -15.87 10.81 -20.11
N ASN A 318 -16.33 10.32 -21.26
CA ASN A 318 -17.71 9.90 -21.46
C ASN A 318 -17.89 8.41 -21.11
N ILE A 319 -19.04 8.07 -20.54
CA ILE A 319 -19.54 6.70 -20.45
C ILE A 319 -20.82 6.57 -21.26
N ASP A 320 -20.82 5.60 -22.16
CA ASP A 320 -21.96 5.20 -22.96
C ASP A 320 -22.53 3.89 -22.40
N ILE A 321 -23.78 3.91 -21.93
CA ILE A 321 -24.50 2.70 -21.49
C ILE A 321 -25.80 2.55 -22.29
N GLY A 322 -26.07 1.35 -22.79
CA GLY A 322 -27.38 1.04 -23.34
C GLY A 322 -27.42 -0.01 -24.44
N THR A 323 -28.51 0.01 -25.18
CA THR A 323 -28.86 -0.93 -26.27
C THR A 323 -28.71 -0.29 -27.65
N TRP A 324 -28.74 -1.11 -28.69
CA TRP A 324 -28.85 -0.70 -30.09
C TRP A 324 -29.79 -1.66 -30.82
N HIS A 325 -30.22 -1.27 -32.03
CA HIS A 325 -31.30 -1.94 -32.80
C HIS A 325 -32.60 -2.15 -31.99
N GLU A 326 -33.31 -3.23 -32.25
CA GLU A 326 -34.68 -3.45 -31.77
C GLU A 326 -34.79 -3.81 -30.28
N THR A 327 -33.68 -3.87 -29.54
CA THR A 327 -33.65 -4.29 -28.13
C THR A 327 -34.26 -3.21 -27.22
N HIS A 328 -35.26 -3.59 -26.43
CA HIS A 328 -35.88 -2.74 -25.42
C HIS A 328 -35.09 -2.75 -24.11
N LEU A 329 -34.70 -1.58 -23.61
CA LEU A 329 -34.04 -1.44 -22.31
C LEU A 329 -34.94 -0.74 -21.30
N ASN A 330 -35.28 -1.41 -20.20
CA ASN A 330 -36.00 -0.78 -19.08
C ASN A 330 -35.03 -0.07 -18.14
N ALA A 331 -33.95 -0.75 -17.75
CA ALA A 331 -32.90 -0.19 -16.92
C ALA A 331 -31.58 -0.95 -17.09
N ALA A 332 -30.46 -0.26 -16.92
CA ALA A 332 -29.16 -0.87 -16.75
C ALA A 332 -28.31 -0.07 -15.77
N ILE A 333 -27.41 -0.77 -15.08
CA ILE A 333 -26.37 -0.13 -14.27
C ILE A 333 -25.03 -0.73 -14.68
N CYS A 334 -24.06 0.13 -14.99
CA CYS A 334 -22.66 -0.25 -15.02
C CYS A 334 -21.90 0.46 -13.90
N ASN A 335 -20.97 -0.27 -13.31
CA ASN A 335 -19.99 0.28 -12.39
C ASN A 335 -18.79 0.78 -13.18
N VAL A 336 -18.25 1.93 -12.79
CA VAL A 336 -17.08 2.55 -13.42
C VAL A 336 -16.00 2.70 -12.36
N LEU A 337 -14.78 2.28 -12.70
CA LEU A 337 -13.61 2.47 -11.86
C LEU A 337 -12.49 3.08 -12.72
N SER A 338 -11.88 4.16 -12.23
CA SER A 338 -10.80 4.86 -12.92
C SER A 338 -9.75 5.38 -11.95
N PHE A 339 -8.56 5.65 -12.48
CA PHE A 339 -7.38 6.01 -11.69
C PHE A 339 -6.64 7.18 -12.33
N LYS A 340 -5.74 7.80 -11.57
CA LYS A 340 -4.81 8.80 -12.13
C LYS A 340 -3.76 8.12 -13.01
N SER A 341 -3.25 8.81 -14.04
CA SER A 341 -2.21 8.27 -14.95
C SER A 341 -0.95 7.78 -14.23
N ALA A 342 -0.62 8.37 -13.07
CA ALA A 342 0.53 7.99 -12.25
C ALA A 342 0.26 6.81 -11.29
N ASP A 343 -0.96 6.26 -11.26
CA ASP A 343 -1.29 5.14 -10.38
C ASP A 343 -0.78 3.81 -10.95
N GLU A 344 0.38 3.40 -10.47
CA GLU A 344 1.01 2.12 -10.83
C GLU A 344 0.54 0.95 -9.96
N ARG A 345 -0.54 1.05 -9.17
CA ARG A 345 -1.01 -0.10 -8.36
C ARG A 345 -1.83 -1.10 -9.17
N VAL A 346 -2.52 -0.61 -10.20
CA VAL A 346 -3.43 -1.42 -11.01
C VAL A 346 -3.02 -1.45 -12.48
N ARG A 347 -3.27 -2.56 -13.14
CA ARG A 347 -3.27 -2.66 -14.61
C ARG A 347 -4.67 -3.05 -15.03
N THR A 348 -5.11 -2.50 -16.15
CA THR A 348 -6.46 -2.74 -16.65
C THR A 348 -6.44 -2.94 -18.15
N GLY A 349 -7.50 -3.52 -18.67
CA GLY A 349 -7.73 -3.64 -20.08
C GLY A 349 -9.06 -4.31 -20.38
N ASN A 350 -9.31 -4.49 -21.67
CA ASN A 350 -10.47 -5.22 -22.14
C ASN A 350 -10.10 -6.05 -23.37
N VAL A 351 -10.95 -7.04 -23.65
CA VAL A 351 -10.84 -7.88 -24.83
C VAL A 351 -12.23 -8.05 -25.41
N ARG A 352 -12.35 -7.84 -26.72
CA ARG A 352 -13.57 -8.08 -27.48
C ARG A 352 -13.40 -9.31 -28.35
N TRP A 353 -14.40 -10.17 -28.35
CA TRP A 353 -14.52 -11.27 -29.31
C TRP A 353 -15.81 -11.15 -30.10
N ASP A 354 -15.70 -11.40 -31.41
CA ASP A 354 -16.86 -11.49 -32.30
C ASP A 354 -17.08 -12.95 -32.72
N GLY A 355 -18.34 -13.41 -32.66
CA GLY A 355 -18.81 -14.72 -33.11
C GLY A 355 -18.35 -15.90 -32.24
N LEU A 356 -19.21 -16.36 -31.33
CA LEU A 356 -19.02 -17.59 -30.57
C LEU A 356 -20.35 -18.34 -30.46
N THR A 357 -20.39 -19.60 -30.88
CA THR A 357 -21.63 -20.39 -30.91
C THR A 357 -21.38 -21.80 -30.39
N GLY A 358 -22.40 -22.37 -29.76
CA GLY A 358 -22.37 -23.76 -29.31
C GLY A 358 -21.52 -23.98 -28.05
N GLU A 359 -21.07 -25.21 -27.84
CA GLU A 359 -20.02 -25.49 -26.84
C GLU A 359 -18.67 -25.04 -27.37
N ASN A 360 -18.24 -23.86 -26.94
CA ASN A 360 -17.03 -23.25 -27.48
C ASN A 360 -16.37 -22.29 -26.48
N GLU A 361 -15.07 -22.17 -26.61
CA GLU A 361 -14.23 -21.33 -25.77
C GLU A 361 -13.25 -20.54 -26.63
N ARG A 362 -13.13 -19.24 -26.35
CA ARG A 362 -12.04 -18.41 -26.84
C ARG A 362 -11.16 -17.99 -25.68
N CYS A 363 -9.86 -18.08 -25.90
CA CYS A 363 -8.87 -17.60 -24.96
C CYS A 363 -7.93 -16.60 -25.63
N GLN A 364 -7.47 -15.61 -24.87
CA GLN A 364 -6.45 -14.67 -25.32
C GLN A 364 -5.51 -14.33 -24.18
N ARG A 365 -4.21 -14.48 -24.43
CA ARG A 365 -3.17 -14.00 -23.53
C ARG A 365 -3.13 -12.47 -23.50
N GLN A 366 -3.23 -11.91 -22.30
CA GLN A 366 -2.98 -10.50 -22.02
C GLN A 366 -1.58 -10.35 -21.45
N THR A 367 -0.82 -9.39 -21.97
CA THR A 367 0.53 -9.06 -21.49
C THR A 367 0.50 -7.69 -20.84
N PHE A 368 1.01 -7.60 -19.61
CA PHE A 368 1.13 -6.33 -18.91
C PHE A 368 2.28 -5.51 -19.52
N ALA A 369 2.04 -4.22 -19.78
CA ALA A 369 3.08 -3.31 -20.27
C ALA A 369 4.26 -3.20 -19.30
N LYS A 370 3.99 -3.29 -17.99
CA LYS A 370 4.99 -3.37 -16.91
C LYS A 370 4.69 -4.63 -16.08
N PRO A 371 5.61 -5.60 -16.03
CA PRO A 371 5.46 -6.78 -15.19
C PRO A 371 5.29 -6.42 -13.71
N PHE A 372 4.54 -7.26 -12.99
CA PHE A 372 4.44 -7.21 -11.55
C PHE A 372 5.68 -7.84 -10.88
N SER A 373 5.91 -7.49 -9.62
CA SER A 373 7.01 -8.05 -8.83
C SER A 373 6.77 -9.52 -8.46
N GLN A 374 5.49 -9.90 -8.30
CA GLN A 374 5.00 -11.25 -8.02
C GLN A 374 3.73 -11.54 -8.82
N THR A 375 3.23 -12.78 -8.75
CA THR A 375 2.02 -13.16 -9.49
C THR A 375 0.82 -12.32 -9.01
N PRO A 376 0.20 -11.50 -9.88
CA PRO A 376 -0.87 -10.59 -9.47
C PRO A 376 -2.17 -11.32 -9.16
N SER A 377 -3.06 -10.64 -8.45
CA SER A 377 -4.49 -11.00 -8.43
C SER A 377 -5.17 -10.39 -9.66
N VAL A 378 -5.97 -11.17 -10.37
CA VAL A 378 -6.68 -10.76 -11.59
C VAL A 378 -8.16 -11.06 -11.46
N VAL A 379 -9.00 -10.07 -11.74
CA VAL A 379 -10.45 -10.22 -11.88
C VAL A 379 -10.88 -9.86 -13.29
N VAL A 380 -11.81 -10.64 -13.85
CA VAL A 380 -12.36 -10.48 -15.20
C VAL A 380 -13.87 -10.42 -15.11
N PHE A 381 -14.50 -9.51 -15.84
CA PHE A 381 -15.94 -9.25 -15.79
C PHE A 381 -16.47 -8.76 -17.14
N ILE A 382 -17.79 -8.82 -17.32
CA ILE A 382 -18.49 -8.51 -18.56
C ILE A 382 -18.78 -7.01 -18.64
N SER A 383 -18.43 -6.38 -19.77
CA SER A 383 -18.67 -4.95 -20.05
C SER A 383 -19.64 -4.72 -21.20
N SER A 384 -19.73 -5.65 -22.15
CA SER A 384 -20.74 -5.61 -23.22
C SER A 384 -21.04 -7.01 -23.75
N PHE A 385 -22.23 -7.21 -24.30
CA PHE A 385 -22.61 -8.43 -25.02
C PHE A 385 -23.67 -8.15 -26.09
N ASP A 386 -23.69 -8.98 -27.13
CA ASP A 386 -24.74 -9.10 -28.15
C ASP A 386 -24.96 -10.59 -28.42
N THR A 387 -26.14 -11.10 -28.09
CA THR A 387 -26.48 -12.51 -28.27
C THR A 387 -27.84 -12.69 -28.91
N ASP A 388 -28.04 -13.82 -29.56
CA ASP A 388 -29.31 -14.22 -30.16
C ASP A 388 -30.45 -14.22 -29.11
N ASP A 389 -31.68 -13.98 -29.57
CA ASP A 389 -32.91 -13.96 -28.74
C ASP A 389 -33.71 -15.25 -28.78
N LYS A 390 -33.32 -16.21 -29.63
CA LYS A 390 -33.99 -17.51 -29.76
C LYS A 390 -33.29 -18.60 -28.96
N GLU A 391 -32.01 -18.41 -28.69
CA GLU A 391 -31.16 -19.33 -27.92
C GLU A 391 -30.85 -18.76 -26.53
N PHE A 392 -30.37 -19.60 -25.60
CA PHE A 392 -29.99 -19.14 -24.26
C PHE A 392 -28.83 -18.13 -24.31
N LEU A 393 -28.87 -17.15 -23.43
CA LEU A 393 -27.74 -16.25 -23.15
C LEU A 393 -26.84 -16.91 -22.11
N ARG A 394 -25.75 -17.55 -22.57
CA ARG A 394 -24.76 -18.21 -21.71
C ARG A 394 -23.37 -17.67 -21.95
N ILE A 395 -22.85 -17.02 -20.93
CA ILE A 395 -21.56 -16.35 -20.95
C ILE A 395 -20.85 -16.72 -19.65
N ASP A 396 -19.58 -17.10 -19.77
CA ASP A 396 -18.67 -17.21 -18.64
C ASP A 396 -17.34 -16.56 -19.05
N VAL A 397 -16.86 -15.63 -18.23
CA VAL A 397 -15.54 -15.01 -18.39
C VAL A 397 -14.67 -15.28 -17.17
N ALA A 398 -13.45 -15.70 -17.42
CA ALA A 398 -12.52 -16.09 -16.37
C ALA A 398 -11.07 -15.71 -16.73
N SER A 399 -10.19 -15.76 -15.75
CA SER A 399 -8.73 -15.69 -15.96
C SER A 399 -8.06 -17.02 -15.59
N SER A 400 -6.96 -17.34 -16.27
CA SER A 400 -6.07 -18.43 -15.91
C SER A 400 -4.61 -18.10 -16.27
N ASP A 401 -3.69 -19.04 -16.01
CA ASP A 401 -2.26 -18.93 -16.34
C ASP A 401 -1.62 -17.62 -15.87
N VAL A 402 -2.03 -17.12 -14.70
CA VAL A 402 -1.56 -15.83 -14.20
C VAL A 402 -0.08 -15.93 -13.81
N ASP A 403 0.75 -15.08 -14.42
CA ASP A 403 2.13 -14.87 -14.02
C ASP A 403 2.46 -13.37 -13.99
N ARG A 404 3.71 -13.04 -13.62
CA ARG A 404 4.16 -11.65 -13.47
C ARG A 404 4.03 -10.80 -14.73
N ASN A 405 4.04 -11.42 -15.91
CA ASN A 405 4.01 -10.73 -17.19
C ASN A 405 2.60 -10.66 -17.79
N GLY A 406 1.66 -11.46 -17.31
CA GLY A 406 0.34 -11.52 -17.93
C GLY A 406 -0.56 -12.63 -17.39
N PHE A 407 -1.66 -12.85 -18.09
CA PHE A 407 -2.62 -13.90 -17.80
C PHE A 407 -3.41 -14.25 -19.06
N THR A 408 -4.13 -15.37 -19.05
CA THR A 408 -5.03 -15.76 -20.14
C THR A 408 -6.47 -15.40 -19.77
N VAL A 409 -7.15 -14.61 -20.59
CA VAL A 409 -8.59 -14.36 -20.46
C VAL A 409 -9.34 -15.46 -21.21
N HIS A 410 -10.39 -15.99 -20.61
CA HIS A 410 -11.28 -17.00 -21.19
C HIS A 410 -12.67 -16.42 -21.37
N LEU A 411 -13.27 -16.74 -22.50
CA LEU A 411 -14.69 -16.55 -22.80
C LEU A 411 -15.25 -17.91 -23.18
N LYS A 412 -16.25 -18.38 -22.44
CA LYS A 412 -16.93 -19.65 -22.69
C LYS A 412 -18.41 -19.42 -22.95
N THR A 413 -18.94 -20.21 -23.86
CA THR A 413 -20.39 -20.39 -24.07
C THR A 413 -20.67 -21.88 -24.26
N TRP A 414 -21.92 -22.30 -24.09
CA TRP A 414 -22.28 -23.72 -24.10
C TRP A 414 -23.66 -24.02 -24.71
N ASN A 415 -23.83 -25.28 -25.11
CA ASN A 415 -25.04 -25.85 -25.72
C ASN A 415 -25.44 -25.17 -27.04
N ASP A 416 -26.56 -24.44 -27.06
CA ASP A 416 -27.19 -23.84 -28.25
C ASP A 416 -26.93 -22.33 -28.37
N SER A 417 -26.24 -21.73 -27.40
CA SER A 417 -26.00 -20.29 -27.33
C SER A 417 -25.27 -19.72 -28.53
N ARG A 418 -25.65 -18.50 -28.91
CA ARG A 418 -25.06 -17.75 -30.03
C ARG A 418 -24.73 -16.33 -29.61
N ILE A 419 -23.43 -16.05 -29.49
CA ILE A 419 -22.87 -14.76 -29.15
C ILE A 419 -22.35 -14.11 -30.44
N TYR A 420 -22.88 -12.95 -30.79
CA TYR A 420 -22.39 -12.14 -31.91
C TYR A 420 -21.15 -11.35 -31.53
N ASN A 421 -21.15 -10.73 -30.35
CA ASN A 421 -19.96 -10.14 -29.77
C ASN A 421 -20.06 -10.04 -28.25
N ILE A 422 -18.91 -9.95 -27.60
CA ILE A 422 -18.81 -9.70 -26.16
C ILE A 422 -17.51 -9.00 -25.84
N THR A 423 -17.54 -8.12 -24.85
CA THR A 423 -16.34 -7.49 -24.27
C THR A 423 -16.20 -7.90 -22.81
N ALA A 424 -15.05 -8.46 -22.47
CA ALA A 424 -14.64 -8.70 -21.10
C ALA A 424 -13.58 -7.67 -20.70
N SER A 425 -13.77 -6.99 -19.57
CA SER A 425 -12.78 -6.12 -18.95
C SER A 425 -12.11 -6.81 -17.78
N TRP A 426 -10.93 -6.32 -17.40
CA TRP A 426 -10.14 -6.90 -16.33
C TRP A 426 -9.37 -5.86 -15.54
N VAL A 427 -9.11 -6.20 -14.27
CA VAL A 427 -8.24 -5.45 -13.36
C VAL A 427 -7.24 -6.42 -12.74
N ALA A 428 -5.97 -6.02 -12.72
CA ALA A 428 -4.88 -6.75 -12.08
C ALA A 428 -4.16 -5.85 -11.08
N HIS A 429 -3.77 -6.41 -9.92
CA HIS A 429 -2.98 -5.71 -8.90
C HIS A 429 -2.06 -6.68 -8.16
N GLU A 430 -1.06 -6.16 -7.46
CA GLU A 430 -0.19 -6.98 -6.61
C GLU A 430 -1.02 -7.63 -5.49
N PRO A 431 -0.79 -8.92 -5.15
CA PRO A 431 -1.57 -9.61 -4.13
C PRO A 431 -1.34 -9.04 -2.72
N ASP A 432 -0.21 -8.37 -2.49
CA ASP A 432 0.13 -7.66 -1.26
C ASP A 432 -0.13 -6.14 -1.34
N GLU A 433 -0.83 -5.66 -2.38
CA GLU A 433 -1.24 -4.25 -2.46
C GLU A 433 -2.20 -3.96 -1.31
N TRP A 434 -1.65 -3.31 -0.28
CA TRP A 434 -2.30 -3.11 1.01
C TRP A 434 -3.64 -2.38 0.88
N SER A 435 -3.80 -1.52 -0.14
CA SER A 435 -4.98 -0.68 -0.35
C SER A 435 -6.08 -1.29 -1.24
N ILE A 436 -5.87 -2.48 -1.82
CA ILE A 436 -6.82 -3.11 -2.76
C ILE A 436 -7.18 -4.53 -2.29
N ARG A 437 -8.46 -4.90 -2.42
CA ARG A 437 -8.96 -6.27 -2.26
C ARG A 437 -9.79 -6.62 -3.48
N SER A 438 -9.61 -7.82 -4.00
CA SER A 438 -10.40 -8.36 -5.11
C SER A 438 -10.62 -9.86 -4.91
N GLY A 439 -11.60 -10.40 -5.61
CA GLY A 439 -11.88 -11.82 -5.62
C GLY A 439 -13.36 -12.10 -5.93
N PRO A 440 -13.67 -13.31 -6.39
CA PRO A 440 -15.00 -13.62 -6.87
C PRO A 440 -16.03 -13.66 -5.76
N LEU A 441 -17.30 -13.50 -6.11
CA LEU A 441 -18.46 -13.70 -5.27
C LEU A 441 -19.32 -14.76 -5.95
N ASP A 442 -19.17 -16.00 -5.47
CA ASP A 442 -19.71 -17.19 -6.11
C ASP A 442 -21.08 -17.60 -5.56
N ILE A 443 -22.04 -17.85 -6.44
CA ILE A 443 -23.35 -18.41 -6.09
C ILE A 443 -23.28 -19.94 -6.15
N ALA A 444 -23.60 -20.60 -5.03
CA ALA A 444 -23.63 -22.05 -4.90
C ALA A 444 -24.64 -22.69 -5.87
N PHE A 445 -24.35 -23.91 -6.37
CA PHE A 445 -25.11 -24.56 -7.45
C PHE A 445 -26.59 -24.83 -7.15
N ASP A 446 -26.95 -24.98 -5.90
CA ASP A 446 -28.31 -25.22 -5.41
C ASP A 446 -29.14 -23.93 -5.26
N GLN A 447 -28.50 -22.80 -4.97
CA GLN A 447 -29.14 -21.49 -4.78
C GLN A 447 -29.48 -20.77 -6.10
N ARG A 448 -29.11 -21.44 -7.19
CA ARG A 448 -29.08 -20.94 -8.55
C ARG A 448 -30.43 -20.56 -9.17
N ARG A 449 -31.51 -21.07 -8.59
CA ARG A 449 -32.89 -20.85 -9.08
C ARG A 449 -33.71 -19.99 -8.12
N THR A 450 -33.05 -19.33 -7.17
CA THR A 450 -33.71 -18.49 -6.18
C THR A 450 -33.78 -17.05 -6.65
N LYS A 451 -34.86 -16.35 -6.24
CA LYS A 451 -35.11 -14.95 -6.61
C LYS A 451 -34.09 -13.98 -6.00
N SER A 452 -33.59 -14.31 -4.81
CA SER A 452 -32.57 -13.54 -4.12
C SER A 452 -31.58 -14.48 -3.44
N VAL A 453 -30.29 -14.20 -3.62
CA VAL A 453 -29.18 -14.90 -2.96
C VAL A 453 -28.35 -13.88 -2.22
N LYS A 454 -28.16 -14.10 -0.91
CA LYS A 454 -27.22 -13.33 -0.10
C LYS A 454 -25.87 -14.04 -0.05
N LEU A 455 -24.84 -13.30 -0.43
CA LEU A 455 -23.46 -13.75 -0.49
C LEU A 455 -22.62 -12.96 0.51
N THR A 456 -21.62 -13.61 1.08
CA THR A 456 -20.63 -12.93 1.91
C THR A 456 -19.28 -13.58 1.68
N ARG A 457 -18.24 -12.75 1.56
CA ARG A 457 -16.86 -13.23 1.42
C ARG A 457 -15.93 -12.38 2.27
N ASP A 458 -15.17 -13.06 3.13
CA ASP A 458 -14.13 -12.43 3.93
C ASP A 458 -12.91 -12.11 3.06
N TYR A 459 -12.27 -10.98 3.33
CA TYR A 459 -10.96 -10.67 2.77
C TYR A 459 -9.93 -11.65 3.33
N VAL A 460 -9.02 -12.10 2.47
CA VAL A 460 -7.85 -12.90 2.90
C VAL A 460 -7.09 -12.18 4.01
N PHE A 461 -6.93 -10.87 3.85
CA PHE A 461 -6.39 -9.97 4.87
C PHE A 461 -7.37 -8.83 5.11
N PRO A 462 -7.89 -8.65 6.33
CA PRO A 462 -8.72 -7.49 6.66
C PRO A 462 -8.04 -6.17 6.32
N MET A 463 -8.83 -5.18 5.91
CA MET A 463 -8.40 -3.81 5.72
C MET A 463 -8.47 -3.06 7.05
N LYS A 464 -7.63 -2.03 7.20
CA LYS A 464 -7.60 -1.21 8.41
C LYS A 464 -8.86 -0.37 8.57
N GLU A 465 -9.40 0.08 7.45
CA GLU A 465 -10.57 0.92 7.36
C GLU A 465 -11.44 0.43 6.21
N LYS A 466 -12.73 0.72 6.27
CA LYS A 466 -13.68 0.46 5.20
C LYS A 466 -13.15 0.98 3.85
N PRO A 467 -13.20 0.18 2.77
CA PRO A 467 -12.84 0.63 1.43
C PRO A 467 -13.58 1.90 1.02
N ALA A 468 -12.87 2.85 0.41
CA ALA A 468 -13.46 4.06 -0.13
C ALA A 468 -14.30 3.81 -1.39
N CYS A 469 -13.97 2.74 -2.14
CA CYS A 469 -14.62 2.35 -3.37
C CYS A 469 -14.92 0.85 -3.36
N LEU A 470 -16.03 0.45 -3.96
CA LEU A 470 -16.43 -0.95 -4.12
C LEU A 470 -16.91 -1.19 -5.55
N PHE A 471 -16.04 -1.78 -6.37
CA PHE A 471 -16.38 -2.21 -7.73
C PHE A 471 -16.76 -3.69 -7.75
N TYR A 472 -17.75 -4.03 -8.56
CA TYR A 472 -18.23 -5.40 -8.76
C TYR A 472 -19.00 -5.48 -10.08
N ALA A 473 -18.96 -6.63 -10.74
CA ALA A 473 -19.67 -6.85 -12.00
C ALA A 473 -19.91 -8.34 -12.25
N PHE A 474 -20.82 -8.65 -13.17
CA PHE A 474 -21.05 -10.03 -13.57
C PHE A 474 -19.86 -10.59 -14.34
N SER A 475 -19.51 -11.84 -14.05
CA SER A 475 -18.58 -12.64 -14.85
C SER A 475 -19.25 -13.84 -15.49
N HIS A 476 -20.48 -14.17 -15.08
CA HIS A 476 -21.23 -15.25 -15.67
C HIS A 476 -22.73 -14.92 -15.75
N ILE A 477 -23.37 -15.38 -16.83
CA ILE A 477 -24.77 -15.18 -17.16
C ILE A 477 -25.29 -16.48 -17.81
N ASP A 478 -26.46 -17.01 -17.41
CA ASP A 478 -27.09 -18.21 -18.00
C ASP A 478 -28.62 -18.09 -18.02
N VAL A 479 -29.17 -17.53 -19.10
CA VAL A 479 -30.56 -17.04 -19.14
C VAL A 479 -31.34 -17.66 -20.29
N LYS A 480 -32.61 -17.94 -20.02
CA LYS A 480 -33.54 -18.46 -21.04
C LYS A 480 -33.96 -17.36 -22.02
N PRO A 481 -34.15 -17.67 -23.31
CA PRO A 481 -34.57 -16.69 -24.31
C PRO A 481 -36.01 -16.19 -24.13
N ASP A 482 -36.89 -16.98 -23.51
CA ASP A 482 -38.32 -16.68 -23.39
C ASP A 482 -38.68 -15.86 -22.14
N LYS A 483 -37.68 -15.36 -21.41
CA LYS A 483 -37.84 -14.59 -20.16
C LYS A 483 -37.02 -13.30 -20.19
N ASN A 484 -37.59 -12.21 -19.67
CA ASN A 484 -36.90 -10.92 -19.59
C ASN A 484 -35.55 -11.09 -18.89
N LEU A 485 -34.49 -10.49 -19.44
CA LEU A 485 -33.18 -10.48 -18.79
C LEU A 485 -33.23 -9.45 -17.66
N GLN A 486 -33.35 -9.97 -16.45
CA GLN A 486 -33.70 -9.22 -15.25
C GLN A 486 -32.79 -9.63 -14.09
N VAL A 487 -31.66 -8.92 -13.96
CA VAL A 487 -30.67 -9.11 -12.89
C VAL A 487 -30.21 -7.81 -12.27
N ASP A 488 -29.98 -7.86 -10.96
CA ASP A 488 -29.35 -6.80 -10.20
C ASP A 488 -28.43 -7.42 -9.14
N LEU A 489 -27.15 -7.07 -9.18
CA LEU A 489 -26.21 -7.34 -8.11
C LEU A 489 -26.09 -6.09 -7.25
N TYR A 490 -26.26 -6.20 -5.94
CA TYR A 490 -25.96 -5.12 -5.00
C TYR A 490 -24.91 -5.60 -4.01
N ALA A 491 -23.90 -4.77 -3.72
CA ALA A 491 -22.86 -5.12 -2.76
C ALA A 491 -22.51 -3.97 -1.81
N THR A 492 -22.13 -4.35 -0.60
CA THR A 492 -21.59 -3.48 0.46
C THR A 492 -20.33 -4.11 1.03
N CYS A 493 -19.49 -3.29 1.66
CA CYS A 493 -18.27 -3.77 2.32
C CYS A 493 -18.03 -3.10 3.67
N ASP A 494 -17.27 -3.79 4.49
CA ASP A 494 -16.64 -3.28 5.71
C ASP A 494 -15.14 -3.59 5.68
N GLU A 495 -14.44 -3.44 6.81
CA GLU A 495 -13.02 -3.72 6.96
C GLU A 495 -12.64 -5.20 6.72
N LYS A 496 -13.58 -6.13 6.82
CA LYS A 496 -13.32 -7.57 6.89
C LYS A 496 -13.89 -8.33 5.72
N ARG A 497 -14.96 -7.85 5.10
CA ARG A 497 -15.75 -8.62 4.13
C ARG A 497 -16.55 -7.76 3.16
N VAL A 498 -16.94 -8.42 2.07
CA VAL A 498 -17.99 -7.95 1.16
C VAL A 498 -19.26 -8.76 1.42
N SER A 499 -20.39 -8.07 1.48
CA SER A 499 -21.72 -8.67 1.51
C SER A 499 -22.47 -8.24 0.27
N ALA A 500 -22.99 -9.21 -0.49
CA ALA A 500 -23.73 -8.95 -1.71
C ALA A 500 -25.10 -9.61 -1.70
N GLU A 501 -26.03 -9.04 -2.43
CA GLU A 501 -27.35 -9.60 -2.69
C GLU A 501 -27.55 -9.60 -4.20
N PHE A 502 -27.69 -10.79 -4.75
CA PHE A 502 -28.08 -11.00 -6.13
C PHE A 502 -29.60 -11.12 -6.20
N ASN A 503 -30.24 -10.39 -7.11
CA ASN A 503 -31.69 -10.40 -7.29
C ASN A 503 -32.06 -10.66 -8.76
N THR A 504 -33.13 -11.44 -8.95
CA THR A 504 -33.86 -11.57 -10.21
C THR A 504 -35.37 -11.44 -9.94
N TRP A 505 -36.15 -11.05 -10.96
CA TRP A 505 -37.58 -10.80 -10.83
C TRP A 505 -38.41 -12.09 -11.02
N ASP A 506 -39.67 -12.05 -10.61
CA ASP A 506 -40.62 -13.16 -10.60
C ASP A 506 -40.94 -13.69 -12.01
N ASP A 507 -40.10 -14.57 -12.55
CA ASP A 507 -40.43 -15.79 -13.31
C ASP A 507 -39.18 -16.38 -14.00
N GLU A 508 -38.64 -17.45 -13.40
CA GLU A 508 -37.69 -18.45 -13.93
C GLU A 508 -36.50 -18.01 -14.81
N ASN A 509 -35.56 -17.25 -14.26
CA ASN A 509 -34.16 -17.28 -14.73
C ASN A 509 -33.23 -17.84 -13.65
N GLY A 510 -32.27 -18.68 -14.05
CA GLY A 510 -31.10 -19.00 -13.24
C GLY A 510 -29.97 -18.02 -13.55
N PHE A 511 -29.07 -17.70 -12.62
CA PHE A 511 -27.91 -16.81 -12.87
C PHE A 511 -26.76 -17.05 -11.88
N PHE A 512 -25.50 -17.17 -12.34
CA PHE A 512 -24.36 -17.57 -11.48
C PHE A 512 -23.11 -16.70 -11.64
N GLN A 513 -22.38 -16.51 -10.53
CA GLN A 513 -21.03 -15.94 -10.34
C GLN A 513 -20.79 -14.47 -10.75
N SER A 514 -20.19 -13.73 -9.80
CA SER A 514 -19.71 -12.34 -9.96
C SER A 514 -18.22 -12.27 -9.61
N SER A 515 -17.48 -11.35 -10.24
CA SER A 515 -16.02 -11.20 -10.07
C SER A 515 -15.63 -9.98 -9.26
#